data_AF-A0AAP0QQ71-F1
#
_entry.id   AF-A0AAP0QQ71-F1
#
_cell.length_a   1.000
_cell.length_b   1.000
_cell.length_c   1.000
_cell.angle_alpha   90.00
_cell.angle_beta   90.00
_cell.angle_gamma   90.00
#
_symmetry.space_group_name_H-M   'P 1'
#
loop_
_entity.id
_entity.type
_entity.pdbx_description
1 polymer ?
#
loop_
_entity_poly.entity_id
_entity_poly.type
_entity_poly.pdbx_seq_one_letter_code
_entity_poly.pdbx_strand_id
1 'polypeptide(L)'
;MRVMRDQPKGGHIFNMDGAGSGGSSTPLTAVYGSTKCGLRQLQASLLKESKRSKVGVDTASPGMVLTDLLLSGSTIQNKQMFTIICELPETVARTLVPRIRVVKGSGKAINYLTPPRILLALVTAWLRRGRWFDDQGKGIVCCGSRPATKLG
;
A
#
# COMPACT_ATOMS: atom_id res chain seq x y z
N MET A 1 17.22 -13.08 12.57
CA MET A 1 17.67 -12.76 11.19
C MET A 1 19.08 -13.29 10.89
N ARG A 2 19.33 -14.60 11.04
CA ARG A 2 20.67 -15.18 10.88
C ARG A 2 21.15 -15.09 9.42
N VAL A 3 20.38 -15.65 8.50
CA VAL A 3 20.72 -15.70 7.07
C VAL A 3 21.05 -14.33 6.47
N MET A 4 20.24 -13.30 6.76
CA MET A 4 20.46 -11.95 6.24
C MET A 4 21.70 -11.25 6.84
N ARG A 5 22.06 -11.59 8.09
CA ARG A 5 23.27 -11.05 8.75
C ARG A 5 24.54 -11.64 8.15
N ASP A 6 24.47 -12.88 7.72
CA ASP A 6 25.60 -13.61 7.14
C ASP A 6 25.88 -13.21 5.67
N GLN A 7 24.95 -12.46 5.03
CA GLN A 7 25.16 -11.94 3.68
C GLN A 7 26.24 -10.83 3.66
N PRO A 8 27.15 -10.80 2.67
CA PRO A 8 28.24 -9.81 2.60
C PRO A 8 27.77 -8.35 2.68
N LYS A 9 26.65 -8.05 2.00
CA LYS A 9 26.00 -6.73 1.93
C LYS A 9 24.81 -6.57 2.88
N GLY A 10 24.53 -7.57 3.71
CA GLY A 10 23.32 -7.60 4.53
C GLY A 10 22.04 -7.73 3.70
N GLY A 11 20.98 -7.03 4.10
CA GLY A 11 19.71 -7.00 3.38
C GLY A 11 18.72 -6.00 3.97
N HIS A 12 17.55 -5.88 3.35
CA HIS A 12 16.47 -5.01 3.84
C HIS A 12 15.18 -5.80 4.02
N ILE A 13 14.46 -5.52 5.10
CA ILE A 13 13.10 -6.01 5.34
C ILE A 13 12.16 -4.81 5.20
N PHE A 14 11.18 -4.92 4.31
CA PHE A 14 10.15 -3.91 4.13
C PHE A 14 8.81 -4.44 4.64
N ASN A 15 8.38 -3.91 5.79
CA ASN A 15 7.07 -4.23 6.34
C ASN A 15 5.99 -3.37 5.69
N MET A 16 4.96 -4.02 5.15
CA MET A 16 3.88 -3.36 4.42
C MET A 16 2.87 -2.72 5.36
N ASP A 17 2.95 -1.40 5.44
CA ASP A 17 2.07 -0.55 6.22
C ASP A 17 0.70 -0.38 5.55
N GLY A 18 -0.34 -0.04 6.32
CA GLY A 18 -1.71 0.06 5.82
C GLY A 18 -2.67 0.77 6.78
N ALA A 19 -3.96 0.81 6.40
CA ALA A 19 -5.00 1.41 7.22
C ALA A 19 -5.04 0.80 8.64
N GLY A 20 -5.22 1.66 9.65
CA GLY A 20 -5.23 1.27 11.07
C GLY A 20 -3.85 1.18 11.73
N SER A 21 -2.75 1.24 10.98
CA SER A 21 -1.41 1.15 11.58
C SER A 21 -1.10 2.28 12.54
N GLY A 22 -1.57 3.50 12.26
CA GLY A 22 -1.42 4.66 13.15
C GLY A 22 -2.25 4.59 14.43
N GLY A 23 -2.99 3.51 14.68
CA GLY A 23 -3.87 3.34 15.84
C GLY A 23 -5.25 3.99 15.70
N SER A 24 -5.56 4.56 14.53
CA SER A 24 -6.90 5.10 14.24
C SER A 24 -7.95 3.99 14.21
N SER A 25 -9.18 4.34 14.61
CA SER A 25 -10.31 3.41 14.53
C SER A 25 -10.55 2.96 13.09
N THR A 26 -10.83 1.67 12.93
CA THR A 26 -11.10 1.02 11.64
C THR A 26 -12.45 0.29 11.72
N PRO A 27 -13.58 1.03 11.70
CA PRO A 27 -14.91 0.42 11.69
C PRO A 27 -15.01 -0.60 10.55
N LEU A 28 -15.73 -1.70 10.79
CA LEU A 28 -15.91 -2.83 9.86
C LEU A 28 -14.63 -3.63 9.54
N THR A 29 -13.45 -3.16 9.96
CA THR A 29 -12.15 -3.80 9.70
C THR A 29 -11.25 -3.81 10.94
N ALA A 30 -11.84 -3.86 12.14
CA ALA A 30 -11.12 -3.71 13.41
C ALA A 30 -10.02 -4.77 13.63
N VAL A 31 -10.26 -6.02 13.22
CA VAL A 31 -9.25 -7.10 13.28
C VAL A 31 -8.06 -6.74 12.39
N TYR A 32 -8.32 -6.34 11.15
CA TYR A 32 -7.28 -5.90 10.22
C TYR A 32 -6.50 -4.70 10.79
N GLY A 33 -7.20 -3.65 11.24
CA GLY A 33 -6.56 -2.47 11.82
C GLY A 33 -5.73 -2.79 13.06
N SER A 34 -6.19 -3.69 13.92
CA SER A 34 -5.44 -4.18 15.09
C SER A 34 -4.13 -4.87 14.67
N THR A 35 -4.17 -5.78 13.69
CA THR A 35 -2.94 -6.42 13.19
C THR A 35 -1.95 -5.41 12.59
N LYS A 36 -2.45 -4.40 11.87
CA LYS A 36 -1.60 -3.35 11.29
C LYS A 36 -1.03 -2.41 12.35
N CYS A 37 -1.75 -2.15 13.43
CA CYS A 37 -1.23 -1.41 14.59
C CYS A 37 -0.10 -2.20 15.26
N GLY A 38 -0.30 -3.50 15.49
CA GLY A 38 0.72 -4.40 16.03
C GLY A 38 1.99 -4.45 15.17
N LEU A 39 1.87 -4.35 13.85
CA LEU A 39 3.01 -4.30 12.93
C LEU A 39 3.97 -3.13 13.23
N ARG A 40 3.48 -1.97 13.69
CA ARG A 40 4.34 -0.84 14.08
C ARG A 40 5.16 -1.15 15.33
N GLN A 41 4.57 -1.86 16.28
CA GLN A 41 5.30 -2.32 17.46
C GLN A 41 6.41 -3.29 17.03
N LEU A 42 6.07 -4.28 16.19
CA LEU A 42 7.02 -5.26 15.68
C LEU A 42 8.18 -4.56 14.94
N GLN A 43 7.86 -3.61 14.06
CA GLN A 43 8.84 -2.78 13.36
C GLN A 43 9.79 -2.07 14.33
N ALA A 44 9.26 -1.42 15.36
CA ALA A 44 10.06 -0.67 16.34
C ALA A 44 10.99 -1.59 17.14
N SER A 45 10.53 -2.80 17.49
CA SER A 45 11.34 -3.81 18.18
C SER A 45 12.46 -4.32 17.27
N LEU A 46 12.14 -4.74 16.05
CA LEU A 46 13.13 -5.23 15.08
C LEU A 46 14.16 -4.17 14.69
N LEU A 47 13.75 -2.91 14.58
CA LEU A 47 14.66 -1.80 14.32
C LEU A 47 15.71 -1.63 15.44
N LYS A 48 15.31 -1.82 16.71
CA LYS A 48 16.24 -1.79 17.85
C LYS A 48 17.16 -3.00 17.85
N GLU A 49 16.63 -4.19 17.59
CA GLU A 49 17.39 -5.44 17.53
C GLU A 49 18.38 -5.50 16.35
N SER A 50 18.09 -4.79 15.26
CA SER A 50 18.93 -4.79 14.05
C SER A 50 20.00 -3.70 14.02
N LYS A 51 20.05 -2.77 14.98
CA LYS A 51 21.00 -1.63 15.01
C LYS A 51 22.47 -2.01 14.83
N ARG A 52 22.88 -3.17 15.35
CA ARG A 52 24.28 -3.67 15.26
C ARG A 52 24.51 -4.60 14.06
N SER A 53 23.56 -4.67 13.14
CA SER A 53 23.62 -5.55 11.97
C SER A 53 23.61 -4.76 10.67
N LYS A 54 24.02 -5.42 9.58
CA LYS A 54 23.90 -4.89 8.22
C LYS A 54 22.47 -5.00 7.65
N VAL A 55 21.49 -5.33 8.49
CA VAL A 55 20.10 -5.56 8.06
C VAL A 55 19.24 -4.32 8.33
N GLY A 56 18.78 -3.69 7.26
CA GLY A 56 17.79 -2.60 7.30
C GLY A 56 16.39 -3.14 7.59
N VAL A 57 15.65 -2.44 8.44
CA VAL A 57 14.24 -2.73 8.76
C VAL A 57 13.45 -1.46 8.50
N ASP A 58 12.63 -1.48 7.46
CA ASP A 58 11.99 -0.34 6.85
C ASP A 58 10.48 -0.60 6.70
N THR A 59 9.68 0.45 6.55
CA THR A 59 8.26 0.33 6.23
C THR A 59 8.00 0.81 4.82
N ALA A 60 7.02 0.18 4.17
CA ALA A 60 6.53 0.62 2.87
C ALA A 60 5.00 0.70 2.92
N SER A 61 4.44 1.85 2.55
CA SER A 61 2.99 2.05 2.47
C SER A 61 2.57 2.22 1.02
N PRO A 62 1.84 1.24 0.44
CA PRO A 62 1.37 1.30 -0.94
C PRO A 62 0.14 2.22 -1.08
N GLY A 63 -0.50 2.57 0.03
CA GLY A 63 -1.81 3.23 0.04
C GLY A 63 -2.95 2.26 -0.26
N MET A 64 -4.05 2.80 -0.79
CA MET A 64 -5.22 2.02 -1.20
C MET A 64 -4.94 1.39 -2.57
N VAL A 65 -4.80 0.07 -2.62
CA VAL A 65 -4.53 -0.69 -3.84
C VAL A 65 -5.71 -1.60 -4.14
N LEU A 66 -6.22 -1.55 -5.36
CA LEU A 66 -7.29 -2.45 -5.77
C LEU A 66 -6.80 -3.89 -5.71
N THR A 67 -7.33 -4.67 -4.77
CA THR A 67 -6.97 -6.07 -4.54
C THR A 67 -8.22 -6.86 -4.23
N ASP A 68 -8.21 -8.16 -4.49
CA ASP A 68 -9.35 -9.02 -4.20
C ASP A 68 -9.69 -9.03 -2.70
N LEU A 69 -8.70 -8.81 -1.82
CA LEU A 69 -8.88 -8.67 -0.38
C LEU A 69 -9.66 -7.40 0.02
N LEU A 70 -9.52 -6.30 -0.72
CA LEU A 70 -10.35 -5.10 -0.51
C LEU A 70 -11.75 -5.25 -1.12
N LEU A 71 -11.90 -6.10 -2.14
CA LEU A 71 -13.17 -6.31 -2.84
C LEU A 71 -14.05 -7.36 -2.15
N SER A 72 -13.44 -8.34 -1.47
CA SER A 72 -14.16 -9.37 -0.71
C SER A 72 -14.98 -8.75 0.43
N GLY A 73 -16.30 -8.91 0.39
CA GLY A 73 -17.22 -8.39 1.41
C GLY A 73 -17.57 -6.90 1.30
N SER A 74 -17.17 -6.21 0.22
CA SER A 74 -17.46 -4.79 0.02
C SER A 74 -18.85 -4.54 -0.59
N THR A 75 -19.59 -3.58 -0.03
CA THR A 75 -20.86 -3.09 -0.58
C THR A 75 -20.65 -2.33 -1.89
N ILE A 76 -21.70 -2.16 -2.70
CA ILE A 76 -21.65 -1.43 -3.97
C ILE A 76 -21.14 0.01 -3.76
N GLN A 77 -21.57 0.67 -2.68
CA GLN A 77 -21.10 2.01 -2.29
C GLN A 77 -19.60 2.03 -1.99
N ASN A 78 -19.07 1.01 -1.31
CA ASN A 78 -17.63 0.90 -1.04
C ASN A 78 -16.82 0.67 -2.33
N LYS A 79 -17.34 -0.14 -3.27
CA LYS A 79 -16.71 -0.35 -4.58
C LYS A 79 -16.64 0.93 -5.41
N GLN A 80 -17.68 1.76 -5.38
CA GLN A 80 -17.65 3.08 -6.04
C GLN A 80 -16.62 4.02 -5.38
N MET A 81 -16.50 4.02 -4.05
CA MET A 81 -15.46 4.80 -3.35
C MET A 81 -14.05 4.31 -3.66
N PHE A 82 -13.84 2.99 -3.80
CA PHE A 82 -12.57 2.43 -4.25
C PHE A 82 -12.19 2.89 -5.66
N THR A 83 -13.15 3.25 -6.49
CA THR A 83 -12.87 3.79 -7.83
C THR A 83 -12.09 5.12 -7.78
N ILE A 84 -12.35 5.92 -6.75
CA ILE A 84 -11.78 7.26 -6.59
C ILE A 84 -10.40 7.18 -5.94
N ILE A 85 -10.26 6.30 -4.94
CA ILE A 85 -9.12 6.31 -4.01
C ILE A 85 -8.11 5.18 -4.31
N CYS A 86 -8.54 4.07 -4.91
CA CYS A 86 -7.63 2.96 -5.21
C CYS A 86 -6.87 3.17 -6.52
N GLU A 87 -5.59 2.82 -6.49
CA GLU A 87 -4.77 2.68 -7.68
C GLU A 87 -4.48 1.20 -7.98
N LEU A 88 -4.10 0.93 -9.23
CA LEU A 88 -3.64 -0.40 -9.64
C LEU A 88 -2.29 -0.75 -8.97
N PRO A 89 -2.06 -2.03 -8.62
CA PRO A 89 -0.82 -2.48 -8.01
C PRO A 89 0.40 -2.16 -8.89
N GLU A 90 0.28 -2.22 -10.21
CA GLU A 90 1.36 -1.88 -11.15
C GLU A 90 1.74 -0.40 -11.05
N THR A 91 0.76 0.49 -10.91
CA THR A 91 0.98 1.94 -10.78
C THR A 91 1.71 2.25 -9.48
N VAL A 92 1.29 1.60 -8.38
CA VAL A 92 1.96 1.75 -7.09
C VAL A 92 3.37 1.20 -7.14
N ALA A 93 3.56 0.00 -7.70
CA ALA A 93 4.86 -0.64 -7.84
C ALA A 93 5.85 0.21 -8.66
N ARG A 94 5.41 0.82 -9.77
CA ARG A 94 6.26 1.72 -10.59
C ARG A 94 6.84 2.89 -9.80
N THR A 95 6.15 3.36 -8.76
CA THR A 95 6.65 4.44 -7.89
C THR A 95 7.42 3.90 -6.69
N LEU A 96 6.99 2.78 -6.12
CA LEU A 96 7.52 2.23 -4.88
C LEU A 96 8.85 1.49 -5.09
N VAL A 97 8.97 0.70 -6.17
CA VAL A 97 10.16 -0.11 -6.46
C VAL A 97 11.42 0.74 -6.65
N PRO A 98 11.41 1.86 -7.42
CA PRO A 98 12.59 2.71 -7.53
C PRO A 98 13.02 3.30 -6.18
N ARG A 99 12.06 3.66 -5.32
CA ARG A 99 12.34 4.21 -3.98
C ARG A 99 12.93 3.16 -3.05
N ILE A 100 12.43 1.92 -3.09
CA ILE A 100 12.96 0.78 -2.34
C ILE A 100 14.42 0.49 -2.75
N ARG A 101 14.71 0.53 -4.05
CA ARG A 101 16.06 0.22 -4.60
C ARG A 101 17.15 1.17 -4.14
N VAL A 102 16.82 2.40 -3.77
CA VAL A 102 17.79 3.42 -3.36
C VAL A 102 17.88 3.61 -1.85
N VAL A 103 17.15 2.80 -1.07
CA VAL A 103 17.17 2.87 0.39
C VAL A 103 18.58 2.55 0.90
N LYS A 104 19.04 3.37 1.85
CA LYS A 104 20.26 3.15 2.61
C LYS A 104 19.95 3.29 4.10
N GLY A 105 20.59 2.44 4.90
CA GLY A 105 20.40 2.40 6.35
C GLY A 105 19.17 1.59 6.76
N SER A 106 18.49 2.03 7.82
CA SER A 106 17.38 1.33 8.45
C SER A 106 16.37 2.35 9.00
N GLY A 107 15.12 1.95 9.20
CA GLY A 107 14.06 2.78 9.77
C GLY A 107 13.44 3.79 8.79
N LYS A 108 13.54 3.57 7.48
CA LYS A 108 12.92 4.42 6.47
C LYS A 108 11.45 4.06 6.28
N ALA A 109 10.62 5.07 6.02
CA ALA A 109 9.22 4.91 5.65
C ALA A 109 9.01 5.34 4.19
N ILE A 110 8.62 4.39 3.34
CA ILE A 110 8.46 4.60 1.90
C ILE A 110 6.98 4.62 1.56
N ASN A 111 6.42 5.82 1.40
CA ASN A 111 4.99 5.98 1.23
C ASN A 111 4.65 6.37 -0.22
N TYR A 112 3.70 5.66 -0.82
CA TYR A 112 3.13 5.99 -2.13
C TYR A 112 2.15 7.16 -2.04
N LEU A 113 1.20 7.09 -1.08
CA LEU A 113 0.30 8.19 -0.74
C LEU A 113 1.09 9.26 0.02
N THR A 114 1.38 10.35 -0.67
CA THR A 114 1.87 11.59 -0.06
C THR A 114 0.70 12.58 0.05
N PRO A 115 0.70 13.51 1.03
CA PRO A 115 -0.37 14.50 1.16
C PRO A 115 -0.72 15.25 -0.14
N PRO A 116 0.25 15.65 -1.00
CA PRO A 116 -0.04 16.28 -2.30
C PRO A 116 -0.80 15.35 -3.26
N ARG A 117 -0.51 14.04 -3.24
CA ARG A 117 -1.22 13.06 -4.08
C ARG A 117 -2.64 12.83 -3.62
N ILE A 118 -2.88 12.85 -2.31
CA ILE A 118 -4.24 12.76 -1.76
C ILE A 118 -5.04 14.00 -2.17
N LEU A 119 -4.46 15.19 -2.04
CA LEU A 119 -5.10 16.43 -2.49
C LEU A 119 -5.43 16.39 -3.99
N LEU A 120 -4.49 15.96 -4.83
CA LEU A 120 -4.72 15.81 -6.26
C LEU A 120 -5.82 14.78 -6.57
N ALA A 121 -5.86 13.66 -5.85
CA ALA A 121 -6.90 12.65 -6.02
C ALA A 121 -8.29 13.19 -5.66
N LEU A 122 -8.40 14.01 -4.60
CA LEU A 122 -9.65 14.67 -4.21
C LEU A 122 -10.08 15.73 -5.24
N VAL A 123 -9.16 16.57 -5.69
CA VAL A 123 -9.45 17.61 -6.70
C VAL A 123 -9.85 16.99 -8.03
N THR A 124 -9.30 15.83 -8.41
CA THR A 124 -9.63 15.15 -9.67
C THR A 124 -10.71 14.07 -9.52
N ALA A 125 -11.43 14.02 -8.38
CA ALA A 125 -12.36 12.95 -8.06
C ALA A 125 -13.48 12.77 -9.09
N TRP A 126 -14.01 13.86 -9.66
CA TRP A 126 -15.07 13.77 -10.68
C TRP A 126 -14.58 13.10 -11.97
N LEU A 127 -13.31 13.29 -12.32
CA LEU A 127 -12.66 12.72 -13.50
C LEU A 127 -12.33 11.23 -13.32
N ARG A 128 -12.30 10.76 -12.06
CA ARG A 128 -11.97 9.38 -11.69
C ARG A 128 -13.21 8.49 -11.50
N ARG A 129 -14.43 9.05 -11.52
CA ARG A 129 -15.68 8.27 -11.41
C ARG A 129 -15.84 7.30 -12.58
N GLY A 130 -16.32 6.09 -12.33
CA GLY A 130 -16.58 5.05 -13.35
C GLY A 130 -15.33 4.38 -13.96
N ARG A 131 -14.14 4.57 -13.37
CA ARG A 131 -12.87 4.05 -13.91
C ARG A 131 -12.70 2.53 -13.77
N TRP A 132 -13.23 1.93 -12.70
CA TRP A 132 -13.02 0.52 -12.35
C TRP A 132 -14.30 -0.30 -12.19
N PHE A 133 -15.40 0.32 -11.77
CA PHE A 133 -16.68 -0.35 -11.57
C PHE A 133 -17.78 0.39 -12.33
N ASP A 134 -18.72 -0.36 -12.90
CA ASP A 134 -19.94 0.19 -13.51
C ASP A 134 -20.94 0.63 -12.44
N ASP A 135 -22.03 1.28 -12.88
CA ASP A 135 -23.09 1.75 -11.97
C ASP A 135 -23.79 0.61 -11.20
N GLN A 136 -23.58 -0.65 -11.60
CA GLN A 136 -24.07 -1.85 -10.93
C GLN A 136 -23.01 -2.56 -10.06
N GLY A 137 -21.80 -2.00 -9.96
CA GLY A 137 -20.72 -2.55 -9.14
C GLY A 137 -19.99 -3.75 -9.74
N LYS A 138 -20.16 -4.05 -11.04
CA LYS A 138 -19.32 -5.01 -11.78
C LYS A 138 -18.02 -4.34 -12.22
N GLY A 139 -16.91 -5.07 -12.12
CA GLY A 139 -15.59 -4.59 -12.53
C GLY A 139 -15.52 -4.42 -14.06
N ILE A 140 -15.16 -3.23 -14.52
CA ILE A 140 -14.98 -2.89 -15.94
C ILE A 140 -13.59 -3.33 -16.43
N VAL A 141 -12.63 -3.46 -15.52
CA VAL A 141 -11.25 -3.90 -15.81
C VAL A 141 -10.90 -5.01 -14.84
N CYS A 142 -10.67 -6.22 -15.35
CA CYS A 142 -10.15 -7.32 -14.55
C CYS A 142 -8.74 -6.98 -14.06
N CYS A 143 -8.47 -7.27 -12.79
CA CYS A 143 -7.14 -7.23 -12.20
C CYS A 143 -6.19 -8.04 -13.11
N GLY A 144 -5.30 -7.38 -13.86
CA GLY A 144 -4.35 -8.01 -14.80
C GLY A 144 -4.60 -7.79 -16.30
N SER A 145 -5.74 -7.28 -16.74
CA SER A 145 -5.95 -6.88 -18.13
C SER A 145 -5.56 -5.41 -18.33
N ARG A 146 -4.57 -5.13 -19.19
CA ARG A 146 -4.23 -3.75 -19.59
C ARG A 146 -5.52 -3.03 -20.01
N PRO A 147 -5.72 -1.74 -19.64
CA PRO A 147 -6.79 -0.97 -20.25
C PRO A 147 -6.55 -1.00 -21.76
N ALA A 148 -7.51 -1.53 -22.51
CA ALA A 148 -7.54 -1.33 -23.95
C ALA A 148 -7.48 0.17 -24.17
N THR A 149 -6.39 0.63 -24.77
CA THR A 149 -6.23 1.98 -25.29
C THR A 149 -7.46 2.27 -26.12
N LYS A 150 -8.38 3.11 -25.61
CA LYS A 150 -9.29 3.85 -26.49
C LYS A 150 -8.44 4.90 -27.18
N LEU A 151 -7.78 4.50 -28.26
CA LEU A 151 -7.39 5.41 -29.33
C LEU A 151 -8.70 5.78 -30.04
N GLY A 152 -9.17 6.99 -29.74
CA GLY A 152 -10.06 7.77 -30.60
C GLY A 152 -9.32 9.04 -30.93
#